data_AF-A0A6V7W8B9-F1
#
_entry.id   AF-A0A6V7W8B9-F1
#
_cell.length_a   1.000
_cell.length_b   1.000
_cell.length_c   1.000
_cell.angle_alpha   90.00
_cell.angle_beta   90.00
_cell.angle_gamma   90.00
#
_symmetry.space_group_name_H-M   'P 1'
#
loop_
_entity.id
_entity.type
_entity.pdbx_description
1 polymer ?
#
loop_
_entity_poly.entity_id
_entity_poly.type
_entity_poly.pdbx_seq_one_letter_code
_entity_poly.pdbx_strand_id
1 'polypeptide(L)'
;MYVVLTGINFINLDICFYLLIYCILSNTMSLCLTFFIGFDRLLSVLFPITFGMKKSSRLSVYCSIGISTIYAFFILWQCWQICITIPKTQVICSISDCYQKDVGQLSFRNSLIIIGFSTLNYILIWILLKYRSDNTLANKKGADYTQRIFKSLMVITSMVVAGWMLNAGSRFIMPLLSLNPLQTFYFSSILGWITNFVMACNAPVLYKFRL
;
A
#
# COMPACT_ATOMS: atom_id res chain seq x y z
N MET A 1 11.11 -14.03 -8.81
CA MET A 1 10.94 -15.34 -8.15
C MET A 1 11.09 -16.48 -9.15
N TYR A 2 10.44 -16.43 -10.33
CA TYR A 2 10.60 -17.43 -11.38
C TYR A 2 12.03 -17.57 -11.92
N VAL A 3 12.70 -16.47 -12.30
CA VAL A 3 14.09 -16.49 -12.81
C VAL A 3 15.08 -17.13 -11.82
N VAL A 4 14.87 -16.92 -10.52
CA VAL A 4 15.69 -17.51 -9.45
C VAL A 4 15.44 -19.01 -9.29
N LEU A 5 14.23 -19.48 -9.60
CA LEU A 5 13.84 -20.88 -9.46
C LEU A 5 14.12 -21.72 -10.71
N THR A 6 14.05 -21.14 -11.91
CA THR A 6 14.13 -21.88 -13.18
C THR A 6 15.41 -21.62 -13.98
N GLY A 7 16.15 -20.54 -13.67
CA GLY A 7 17.32 -20.13 -14.47
C GLY A 7 16.98 -19.65 -15.89
N ILE A 8 15.69 -19.59 -16.25
CA ILE A 8 15.21 -19.06 -17.53
C ILE A 8 14.96 -17.57 -17.35
N ASN A 9 15.78 -16.75 -18.01
CA ASN A 9 15.75 -15.29 -17.87
C ASN A 9 14.55 -14.62 -18.56
N PHE A 10 13.93 -15.27 -19.55
CA PHE A 10 12.86 -14.69 -20.34
C PHE A 10 11.75 -15.70 -20.59
N ILE A 11 10.52 -15.33 -20.25
CA ILE A 11 9.31 -16.09 -20.54
C ILE A 11 8.29 -15.22 -21.25
N ASN A 12 7.30 -15.86 -21.89
CA ASN A 12 6.19 -15.13 -22.48
C ASN A 12 5.35 -14.43 -21.40
N LEU A 13 4.82 -13.27 -21.77
CA LEU A 13 4.07 -12.38 -20.88
C LEU A 13 2.79 -13.04 -20.32
N ASP A 14 2.14 -13.89 -21.10
CA ASP A 14 0.95 -14.65 -20.71
C ASP A 14 1.22 -15.60 -19.54
N ILE A 15 2.26 -16.43 -19.63
CA ILE A 15 2.70 -17.34 -18.57
C ILE A 15 3.09 -16.54 -17.33
N CYS A 16 3.81 -15.43 -17.53
CA CYS A 16 4.19 -14.56 -16.42
C CYS A 16 2.99 -13.99 -15.66
N PHE A 17 1.95 -13.56 -16.38
CA PHE A 17 0.74 -13.01 -15.78
C PHE A 17 0.04 -14.04 -14.88
N TYR A 18 -0.09 -15.29 -15.32
CA TYR A 18 -0.69 -16.35 -14.50
C TYR A 18 0.13 -16.64 -13.24
N LEU A 19 1.46 -16.58 -13.32
CA LEU A 19 2.34 -16.75 -12.16
C LEU A 19 2.24 -15.58 -11.17
N LEU A 20 1.99 -14.36 -11.66
CA LEU A 20 1.95 -13.14 -10.84
C LEU A 20 0.54 -12.70 -10.43
N ILE A 21 -0.51 -13.42 -10.83
CA ILE A 21 -1.91 -13.04 -10.60
C ILE A 21 -2.20 -12.74 -9.13
N TYR A 22 -1.71 -13.62 -8.24
CA TYR A 22 -1.88 -13.49 -6.80
C TYR A 22 -1.08 -12.32 -6.23
N CYS A 23 0.13 -12.10 -6.73
CA CYS A 23 0.99 -11.01 -6.28
C CYS A 23 0.39 -9.65 -6.67
N ILE A 24 -0.14 -9.53 -7.90
CA ILE A 24 -0.80 -8.31 -8.40
C ILE A 24 -2.05 -8.02 -7.55
N LEU A 25 -2.86 -9.04 -7.29
CA LEU A 25 -4.08 -8.90 -6.48
C LEU A 25 -3.75 -8.53 -5.03
N SER A 26 -2.79 -9.19 -4.41
CA SER A 26 -2.33 -8.89 -3.05
C SER A 26 -1.78 -7.46 -2.92
N ASN A 27 -0.95 -7.03 -3.88
CA ASN A 27 -0.34 -5.70 -3.86
C ASN A 27 -1.39 -4.58 -4.01
N THR A 28 -2.34 -4.74 -4.93
CA THR A 28 -3.41 -3.76 -5.17
C THR A 28 -4.39 -3.69 -4.01
N MET A 29 -4.78 -4.84 -3.44
CA MET A 29 -5.58 -4.92 -2.22
C MET A 29 -4.92 -4.22 -1.03
N SER A 30 -3.63 -4.49 -0.80
CA SER A 30 -2.86 -3.92 0.30
C SER A 30 -2.85 -2.39 0.26
N LEU A 31 -2.66 -1.82 -0.93
CA LEU A 31 -2.66 -0.37 -1.13
C LEU A 31 -4.01 0.27 -0.79
N CYS A 32 -5.12 -0.31 -1.25
CA CYS A 32 -6.47 0.18 -0.92
C CYS A 32 -6.82 0.02 0.56
N LEU A 33 -6.51 -1.15 1.14
CA LEU A 33 -6.78 -1.41 2.55
C LEU A 33 -6.00 -0.43 3.46
N THR A 34 -4.76 -0.11 3.11
CA THR A 34 -3.96 0.87 3.85
C THR A 34 -4.63 2.25 3.88
N PHE A 35 -5.20 2.68 2.76
CA PHE A 35 -5.97 3.92 2.67
C PHE A 35 -7.23 3.89 3.54
N PHE A 36 -8.02 2.82 3.45
CA PHE A 36 -9.25 2.69 4.25
C PHE A 36 -8.97 2.58 5.75
N ILE A 37 -7.89 1.90 6.15
CA ILE A 37 -7.44 1.88 7.55
C ILE A 37 -7.11 3.30 8.00
N GLY A 38 -6.38 4.08 7.21
CA GLY A 38 -6.09 5.48 7.52
C GLY A 38 -7.35 6.33 7.65
N PHE A 39 -8.32 6.13 6.74
CA PHE A 39 -9.59 6.84 6.75
C PHE A 39 -10.47 6.49 7.96
N ASP A 40 -10.57 5.21 8.32
CA ASP A 40 -11.30 4.73 9.51
C ASP A 40 -10.72 5.34 10.79
N ARG A 41 -9.38 5.46 10.86
CA ARG A 41 -8.70 6.14 11.98
C ARG A 41 -8.99 7.64 12.01
N LEU A 42 -9.00 8.32 10.86
CA LEU A 42 -9.34 9.73 10.79
C LEU A 42 -10.77 9.99 11.29
N LEU A 43 -11.73 9.17 10.86
CA LEU A 43 -13.11 9.24 11.34
C LEU A 43 -13.23 8.98 12.85
N SER A 44 -12.49 7.99 13.37
CA SER A 44 -12.46 7.71 14.81
C SER A 44 -11.89 8.86 15.63
N VAL A 45 -10.96 9.66 15.08
CA VAL A 45 -10.38 10.84 15.76
C VAL A 45 -11.33 12.04 15.68
N LEU A 46 -11.94 12.28 14.52
CA LEU A 46 -12.89 13.37 14.28
C LEU A 46 -14.20 13.20 15.06
N PHE A 47 -14.75 11.98 15.10
CA PHE A 47 -16.09 11.71 15.64
C PHE A 47 -16.07 10.62 16.73
N PRO A 48 -15.43 10.87 17.89
CA PRO A 48 -15.28 9.86 18.94
C PRO A 48 -16.62 9.43 19.54
N ILE A 49 -17.63 10.32 19.57
CA ILE A 49 -18.95 10.05 20.15
C ILE A 49 -19.77 9.13 19.24
N THR A 50 -19.80 9.41 17.93
CA THR A 50 -20.57 8.65 16.93
C THR A 50 -19.95 7.30 16.64
N PHE A 51 -18.61 7.18 16.65
CA PHE A 51 -17.90 5.90 16.48
C PHE A 51 -17.90 5.01 17.73
N GLY A 52 -18.20 5.56 18.91
CA GLY A 52 -18.34 4.79 20.16
C GLY A 52 -19.55 3.83 20.13
N MET A 53 -20.55 4.07 19.28
CA MET A 53 -21.66 3.15 19.06
C MET A 53 -21.20 1.98 18.16
N LYS A 54 -20.70 0.92 18.82
CA LYS A 54 -20.09 -0.33 18.31
C LYS A 54 -20.64 -0.98 17.02
N LYS A 55 -21.83 -0.60 16.52
CA LYS A 55 -22.47 -1.24 15.36
C LYS A 55 -21.92 -0.74 14.00
N SER A 56 -21.37 0.48 13.94
CA SER A 56 -20.86 1.08 12.68
C SER A 56 -19.51 0.50 12.20
N SER A 57 -18.66 0.04 13.13
CA SER A 57 -17.28 -0.37 12.78
C SER A 57 -17.19 -1.64 11.92
N ARG A 58 -18.10 -2.61 12.07
CA ARG A 58 -18.07 -3.85 11.26
C ARG A 58 -18.47 -3.59 9.82
N LEU A 59 -19.46 -2.71 9.61
CA LEU A 59 -19.90 -2.32 8.27
C LEU A 59 -18.80 -1.58 7.52
N SER A 60 -18.11 -0.64 8.19
CA SER A 60 -16.92 0.06 7.64
C SER A 60 -15.87 -0.93 7.12
N VAL A 61 -15.55 -1.96 7.93
CA VAL A 61 -14.59 -3.00 7.55
C VAL A 61 -15.07 -3.80 6.32
N TYR A 62 -16.31 -4.29 6.32
CA TYR A 62 -16.82 -5.05 5.16
C TYR A 62 -16.88 -4.21 3.89
N CYS A 63 -17.31 -2.95 3.98
CA CYS A 63 -17.28 -2.01 2.86
C CYS A 63 -15.86 -1.77 2.34
N SER A 64 -14.89 -1.58 3.24
CA SER A 64 -13.49 -1.36 2.85
C SER A 64 -12.88 -2.56 2.12
N ILE A 65 -13.16 -3.79 2.59
CA ILE A 65 -12.71 -5.02 1.94
C ILE A 65 -13.40 -5.17 0.58
N GLY A 66 -14.72 -4.96 0.52
CA GLY A 66 -15.49 -5.05 -0.72
C GLY A 66 -14.99 -4.09 -1.81
N ILE A 67 -14.81 -2.81 -1.47
CA ILE A 67 -14.32 -1.80 -2.43
C ILE A 67 -12.88 -2.11 -2.87
N SER A 68 -12.01 -2.51 -1.92
CA SER A 68 -10.64 -2.91 -2.25
C SER A 68 -10.60 -4.11 -3.19
N THR A 69 -11.52 -5.07 -3.00
CA THR A 69 -11.66 -6.26 -3.85
C THR A 69 -12.06 -5.89 -5.26
N ILE A 70 -13.10 -5.06 -5.41
CA ILE A 70 -13.58 -4.60 -6.71
C ILE A 70 -12.46 -3.86 -7.45
N TYR A 71 -11.73 -2.98 -6.76
CA TYR A 71 -10.61 -2.25 -7.35
C TYR A 71 -9.46 -3.18 -7.79
N ALA A 72 -9.10 -4.16 -6.96
CA ALA A 72 -8.05 -5.13 -7.30
C ALA A 72 -8.41 -5.95 -8.53
N PHE A 73 -9.67 -6.43 -8.64
CA PHE A 73 -10.16 -7.13 -9.82
C PHE A 73 -10.20 -6.24 -11.07
N PHE A 74 -10.56 -4.96 -10.93
CA PHE A 74 -10.52 -4.01 -12.04
C PHE A 74 -9.10 -3.85 -12.60
N ILE A 75 -8.10 -3.66 -11.74
CA ILE A 75 -6.70 -3.58 -12.17
C ILE A 75 -6.23 -4.90 -12.78
N LEU A 76 -6.62 -6.03 -12.20
CA LEU A 76 -6.27 -7.35 -12.73
C LEU A 76 -6.83 -7.58 -14.13
N TRP A 77 -8.09 -7.19 -14.36
CA TRP A 77 -8.72 -7.27 -15.67
C TRP A 77 -7.99 -6.41 -16.71
N GLN A 78 -7.56 -5.20 -16.35
CA GLN A 78 -6.77 -4.33 -17.23
C GLN A 78 -5.41 -4.96 -17.60
N CYS A 79 -4.71 -5.56 -16.63
CA CYS A 79 -3.47 -6.29 -16.89
C CYS A 79 -3.70 -7.49 -17.82
N TRP A 80 -4.81 -8.21 -17.63
CA TRP A 80 -5.17 -9.35 -18.48
C TRP A 80 -5.42 -8.95 -19.94
N GLN A 81 -6.09 -7.81 -20.19
CA GLN A 81 -6.30 -7.28 -21.54
C GLN A 81 -4.98 -7.03 -22.28
N ILE A 82 -3.96 -6.50 -21.61
CA ILE A 82 -2.63 -6.32 -22.23
C ILE A 82 -2.00 -7.66 -22.58
N CYS A 83 -2.09 -8.64 -21.68
CA CYS A 83 -1.46 -9.94 -21.87
C CYS A 83 -2.04 -10.68 -23.08
N ILE A 84 -3.34 -10.52 -23.36
CA ILE A 84 -3.97 -11.07 -24.57
C ILE A 84 -3.56 -10.30 -25.84
N THR A 85 -3.33 -8.99 -25.72
CA THR A 85 -2.99 -8.14 -26.87
C THR A 85 -1.56 -8.37 -27.35
N ILE A 86 -0.62 -8.72 -26.46
CA ILE A 86 0.80 -8.92 -26.81
C ILE A 86 1.41 -10.16 -26.12
N PRO A 87 0.88 -11.37 -26.41
CA PRO A 87 1.18 -12.56 -25.61
C PRO A 87 2.62 -13.05 -25.74
N LYS A 88 3.28 -12.79 -26.88
CA LYS A 88 4.63 -13.31 -27.19
C LYS A 88 5.79 -12.40 -26.78
N THR A 89 5.54 -11.36 -25.99
CA THR A 89 6.60 -10.48 -25.51
C THR A 89 7.42 -11.22 -24.46
N GLN A 90 8.72 -11.31 -24.66
CA GLN A 90 9.65 -11.94 -23.73
C GLN A 90 9.98 -11.00 -22.57
N VAL A 91 9.73 -11.45 -21.33
CA VAL A 91 9.92 -10.64 -20.11
C VAL A 91 10.61 -11.45 -19.00
N ILE A 92 11.31 -10.74 -18.10
CA ILE A 92 12.01 -11.29 -16.91
C ILE A 92 11.01 -11.76 -15.84
N CYS A 93 9.74 -11.47 -16.06
CA CYS A 93 8.61 -11.76 -15.20
C CYS A 93 8.66 -11.05 -13.84
N SER A 94 8.53 -9.73 -13.92
CA SER A 94 8.30 -8.84 -12.80
C SER A 94 6.87 -8.29 -12.82
N ILE A 95 6.38 -7.87 -11.65
CA ILE A 95 5.06 -7.22 -11.55
C ILE A 95 4.99 -5.98 -12.48
N SER A 96 6.10 -5.24 -12.61
CA SER A 96 6.22 -4.09 -13.52
C SER A 96 6.02 -4.44 -14.99
N ASP A 97 6.37 -5.65 -15.42
CA ASP A 97 6.23 -6.06 -16.82
C ASP A 97 4.75 -6.30 -17.19
N CYS A 98 3.89 -6.59 -16.22
CA CYS A 98 2.44 -6.67 -16.43
C CYS A 98 1.76 -5.29 -16.50
N TYR A 99 2.48 -4.22 -16.13
CA TYR A 99 2.02 -2.83 -16.14
C TYR A 99 2.64 -2.06 -17.30
N GLN A 100 2.54 -2.58 -18.52
CA GLN A 100 3.05 -1.90 -19.72
C GLN A 100 2.04 -0.89 -20.30
N LYS A 101 2.55 0.04 -21.11
CA LYS A 101 1.77 1.03 -21.88
C LYS A 101 0.78 1.83 -21.01
N ASP A 102 -0.41 2.10 -21.50
CA ASP A 102 -1.40 3.00 -20.90
C ASP A 102 -1.92 2.50 -19.55
N VAL A 103 -2.01 1.18 -19.34
CA VAL A 103 -2.44 0.60 -18.06
C VAL A 103 -1.37 0.82 -16.98
N GLY A 104 -0.08 0.75 -17.36
CA GLY A 104 1.01 1.09 -16.45
C GLY A 104 0.93 2.53 -15.96
N GLN A 105 0.72 3.47 -16.88
CA GLN A 105 0.56 4.89 -16.54
C GLN A 105 -0.70 5.16 -15.71
N LEU A 106 -1.83 4.52 -16.06
CA LEU A 106 -3.08 4.63 -15.30
C LEU A 106 -2.95 4.07 -13.88
N SER A 107 -2.37 2.87 -13.76
CA SER A 107 -2.14 2.22 -12.47
C SER A 107 -1.18 3.04 -11.60
N PHE A 108 -0.12 3.59 -12.20
CA PHE A 108 0.81 4.47 -11.52
C PHE A 108 0.13 5.77 -11.04
N ARG A 109 -0.63 6.44 -11.91
CA ARG A 109 -1.39 7.65 -11.56
C ARG A 109 -2.37 7.38 -10.41
N ASN A 110 -3.13 6.28 -10.49
CA ASN A 110 -4.07 5.91 -9.43
C ASN A 110 -3.35 5.59 -8.12
N SER A 111 -2.21 4.89 -8.18
CA SER A 111 -1.39 4.59 -7.00
C SER A 111 -0.86 5.86 -6.34
N LEU A 112 -0.38 6.82 -7.13
CA LEU A 112 0.06 8.13 -6.61
C LEU A 112 -1.08 8.89 -5.94
N ILE A 113 -2.27 8.90 -6.55
CA ILE A 113 -3.46 9.56 -5.97
C ILE A 113 -3.79 8.93 -4.61
N ILE A 114 -3.85 7.61 -4.53
CA ILE A 114 -4.18 6.89 -3.29
C ILE A 114 -3.10 7.13 -2.22
N ILE A 115 -1.81 7.08 -2.57
CA ILE A 115 -0.70 7.38 -1.65
C ILE A 115 -0.77 8.83 -1.18
N GLY A 116 -1.08 9.77 -2.07
CA GLY A 116 -1.26 11.19 -1.74
C GLY A 116 -2.40 11.41 -0.74
N PHE A 117 -3.59 10.86 -1.02
CA PHE A 117 -4.72 10.94 -0.10
C PHE A 117 -4.46 10.23 1.24
N SER A 118 -3.77 9.09 1.21
CA SER A 118 -3.34 8.38 2.42
C SER A 118 -2.42 9.28 3.27
N THR A 119 -1.45 9.92 2.65
CA THR A 119 -0.52 10.86 3.31
C THR A 119 -1.27 12.04 3.91
N LEU A 120 -2.20 12.65 3.17
CA LEU A 120 -3.04 13.74 3.68
C LEU A 120 -3.89 13.32 4.87
N ASN A 121 -4.53 12.14 4.82
CA ASN A 121 -5.29 11.60 5.95
C ASN A 121 -4.42 11.48 7.21
N TYR A 122 -3.19 10.98 7.06
CA TYR A 122 -2.27 10.85 8.20
C TYR A 122 -1.74 12.19 8.73
N ILE A 123 -1.49 13.17 7.85
CA ILE A 123 -1.14 14.54 8.27
C ILE A 123 -2.31 15.17 9.05
N LEU A 124 -3.55 15.00 8.58
CA LEU A 124 -4.74 15.50 9.27
C LEU A 124 -4.91 14.85 10.65
N ILE A 125 -4.74 13.53 10.74
CA ILE A 125 -4.72 12.82 12.03
C ILE A 125 -3.67 13.45 12.96
N TRP A 126 -2.45 13.67 12.46
CA TRP A 126 -1.38 14.27 13.25
C TRP A 126 -1.73 15.67 13.77
N ILE A 127 -2.25 16.56 12.91
CA ILE A 127 -2.65 17.92 13.29
C ILE A 127 -3.76 17.89 14.35
N LEU A 128 -4.82 17.10 14.12
CA LEU A 128 -5.95 16.97 15.05
C LEU A 128 -5.50 16.42 16.41
N LEU A 129 -4.59 15.45 16.40
CA LEU A 129 -4.05 14.88 17.62
C LEU A 129 -3.16 15.86 18.37
N LYS A 130 -2.32 16.65 17.68
CA LYS A 130 -1.49 17.68 18.30
C LYS A 130 -2.37 18.73 18.99
N TYR A 131 -3.38 19.22 18.28
CA TYR A 131 -4.35 20.17 18.82
C TYR A 131 -5.07 19.62 20.07
N ARG A 132 -5.44 18.33 20.05
CA ARG A 132 -6.13 17.70 21.18
C ARG A 132 -5.19 17.43 22.36
N SER A 133 -3.94 17.03 22.10
CA SER A 133 -2.92 16.82 23.13
C SER A 133 -2.65 18.09 23.92
N ASP A 134 -2.51 19.22 23.23
CA ASP A 134 -2.26 20.52 23.85
C ASP A 134 -3.46 20.94 24.73
N ASN A 135 -4.69 20.63 24.29
CA ASN A 135 -5.92 20.92 25.05
C ASN A 135 -6.18 19.93 26.21
N THR A 136 -5.63 18.70 26.18
CA THR A 136 -5.93 17.64 27.18
C THR A 136 -4.88 17.54 28.29
N LEU A 137 -3.83 18.37 28.26
CA LEU A 137 -2.78 18.45 29.29
C LEU A 137 -3.30 18.79 30.70
N ALA A 138 -4.58 19.15 30.83
CA ALA A 138 -5.27 19.38 32.11
C ALA A 138 -5.67 18.08 32.86
N ASN A 139 -5.69 16.89 32.24
CA ASN A 139 -6.15 15.64 32.89
C ASN A 139 -5.09 14.51 32.83
N LYS A 140 -4.23 14.48 33.86
CA LYS A 140 -2.87 13.90 33.89
C LYS A 140 -2.72 12.37 34.00
N LYS A 141 -3.77 11.54 34.06
CA LYS A 141 -3.63 10.08 34.30
C LYS A 141 -4.15 9.15 33.19
N GLY A 142 -5.05 9.60 32.32
CA GLY A 142 -5.50 8.85 31.13
C GLY A 142 -4.76 9.23 29.83
N ALA A 143 -4.07 10.37 29.84
CA ALA A 143 -3.38 10.92 28.67
C ALA A 143 -2.17 10.07 28.22
N ASP A 144 -1.40 9.52 29.16
CA ASP A 144 -0.12 8.84 28.86
C ASP A 144 -0.28 7.55 28.06
N TYR A 145 -1.27 6.70 28.39
CA TYR A 145 -1.52 5.45 27.67
C TYR A 145 -1.99 5.73 26.23
N THR A 146 -2.91 6.68 26.09
CA THR A 146 -3.45 7.08 24.79
C THR A 146 -2.37 7.71 23.92
N GLN A 147 -1.51 8.56 24.50
CA GLN A 147 -0.37 9.19 23.80
C GLN A 147 0.67 8.17 23.33
N ARG A 148 0.94 7.10 24.09
CA ARG A 148 1.85 6.01 23.67
C ARG A 148 1.31 5.22 22.48
N ILE A 149 0.04 4.83 22.51
CA ILE A 149 -0.61 4.16 21.38
C ILE A 149 -0.57 5.05 20.13
N PHE A 150 -0.82 6.35 20.28
CA PHE A 150 -0.77 7.28 19.15
C PHE A 150 0.64 7.49 18.59
N LYS A 151 1.67 7.59 19.45
CA LYS A 151 3.06 7.68 18.99
C LYS A 151 3.47 6.45 18.21
N SER A 152 3.09 5.26 18.70
CA SER A 152 3.30 3.99 18.00
C SER A 152 2.60 3.97 16.64
N LEU A 153 1.32 4.36 16.58
CA LEU A 153 0.55 4.42 15.34
C LEU A 153 1.19 5.38 14.31
N MET A 154 1.68 6.54 14.75
CA MET A 154 2.34 7.53 13.88
C MET A 154 3.65 7.00 13.28
N VAL A 155 4.44 6.24 14.04
CA VAL A 155 5.66 5.62 13.54
C VAL A 155 5.32 4.59 12.46
N ILE A 156 4.34 3.72 12.72
CA ILE A 156 3.87 2.73 11.74
C ILE A 156 3.45 3.42 10.44
N THR A 157 2.64 4.46 10.53
CA THR A 157 2.07 5.11 9.34
C THR A 157 3.13 5.87 8.56
N SER A 158 4.08 6.52 9.25
CA SER A 158 5.23 7.17 8.59
C SER A 158 6.10 6.16 7.82
N MET A 159 6.34 4.98 8.40
CA MET A 159 7.10 3.92 7.71
C MET A 159 6.33 3.42 6.49
N VAL A 160 5.03 3.18 6.61
CA VAL A 160 4.19 2.70 5.51
C VAL A 160 4.17 3.71 4.35
N VAL A 161 3.92 4.99 4.64
CA VAL A 161 3.96 6.04 3.63
C VAL A 161 5.33 6.14 2.98
N ALA A 162 6.40 6.13 3.78
CA ALA A 162 7.77 6.19 3.25
C ALA A 162 8.09 4.98 2.34
N GLY A 163 7.70 3.77 2.73
CA GLY A 163 7.88 2.57 1.91
C GLY A 163 7.17 2.66 0.56
N TRP A 164 5.91 3.09 0.56
CA TRP A 164 5.13 3.27 -0.67
C TRP A 164 5.65 4.42 -1.53
N MET A 165 6.06 5.55 -0.94
CA MET A 165 6.65 6.67 -1.67
C MET A 165 8.02 6.31 -2.26
N LEU A 166 8.85 5.54 -1.55
CA LEU A 166 10.12 5.04 -2.07
C LEU A 166 9.89 4.09 -3.26
N ASN A 167 8.92 3.18 -3.14
CA ASN A 167 8.56 2.26 -4.23
C ASN A 167 8.03 3.02 -5.45
N ALA A 168 7.08 3.95 -5.27
CA ALA A 168 6.53 4.75 -6.36
C ALA A 168 7.57 5.69 -6.98
N GLY A 169 8.36 6.40 -6.16
CA GLY A 169 9.41 7.31 -6.60
C GLY A 169 10.50 6.60 -7.38
N SER A 170 10.88 5.39 -6.95
CA SER A 170 11.87 4.59 -7.68
C SER A 170 11.41 4.19 -9.08
N ARG A 171 10.12 3.87 -9.25
CA ARG A 171 9.56 3.55 -10.57
C ARG A 171 9.54 4.76 -11.51
N PHE A 172 9.53 5.97 -10.96
CA PHE A 172 9.66 7.21 -11.73
C PHE A 172 11.12 7.53 -12.08
N ILE A 173 12.05 7.28 -11.17
CA ILE A 173 13.47 7.56 -11.34
C ILE A 173 14.15 6.52 -12.24
N MET A 174 13.74 5.25 -12.19
CA MET A 174 14.35 4.16 -12.96
C MET A 174 14.41 4.41 -14.48
N PRO A 175 13.34 4.87 -15.14
CA PRO A 175 13.40 5.24 -16.57
C PRO A 175 14.37 6.39 -16.87
N LEU A 176 14.57 7.32 -15.93
CA LEU A 176 15.46 8.47 -16.09
C LEU A 176 16.95 8.11 -15.98
N LEU A 177 17.26 7.01 -15.30
CA LEU A 177 18.64 6.55 -15.07
C LEU A 177 19.18 5.63 -16.18
N SER A 178 18.39 5.36 -17.23
CA SER A 178 18.77 4.48 -18.36
C SER A 178 19.41 3.15 -17.93
N LEU A 179 18.92 2.57 -16.83
CA LEU A 179 19.47 1.36 -16.24
C LEU A 179 19.23 0.12 -17.11
N ASN A 180 20.16 -0.84 -17.07
CA ASN A 180 19.96 -2.13 -17.72
C ASN A 180 18.73 -2.85 -17.13
N PRO A 181 17.96 -3.63 -17.93
CA PRO A 181 16.77 -4.33 -17.46
C PRO A 181 17.00 -5.18 -16.21
N LEU A 182 18.18 -5.79 -16.09
CA LEU A 182 18.59 -6.59 -14.93
C LEU A 182 18.75 -5.73 -13.67
N GLN A 183 19.34 -4.53 -13.78
CA GLN A 183 19.50 -3.60 -12.66
C GLN A 183 18.15 -3.05 -12.20
N THR A 184 17.29 -2.70 -13.14
CA THR A 184 15.90 -2.26 -12.88
C THR A 184 15.12 -3.33 -12.12
N PHE A 185 15.27 -4.60 -12.51
CA PHE A 185 14.67 -5.74 -11.81
C PHE A 185 15.15 -5.85 -10.35
N TYR A 186 16.46 -5.79 -10.10
CA TYR A 186 17.02 -5.88 -8.75
C TYR A 186 16.57 -4.72 -7.87
N PHE A 187 16.64 -3.49 -8.35
CA PHE A 187 16.20 -2.33 -7.58
C PHE A 187 14.70 -2.39 -7.26
N SER A 188 13.86 -2.76 -8.23
CA SER A 188 12.41 -2.87 -8.05
C SER A 188 12.07 -3.96 -7.02
N SER A 189 12.82 -5.07 -7.06
CA SER A 189 12.66 -6.17 -6.12
C SER A 189 13.07 -5.78 -4.70
N ILE A 190 14.22 -5.14 -4.50
CA ILE A 190 14.70 -4.68 -3.18
C ILE A 190 13.71 -3.70 -2.56
N LEU A 191 13.22 -2.73 -3.33
CA LEU A 191 12.26 -1.75 -2.83
C LEU A 191 10.89 -2.36 -2.55
N GLY A 192 10.44 -3.31 -3.36
CA GLY A 192 9.25 -4.10 -3.09
C GLY A 192 9.38 -4.89 -1.77
N TRP A 193 10.56 -5.46 -1.50
CA TRP A 193 10.82 -6.18 -0.23
C TRP A 193 10.77 -5.25 0.97
N ILE A 194 11.36 -4.05 0.87
CA ILE A 194 11.29 -3.02 1.92
C ILE A 194 9.83 -2.65 2.21
N THR A 195 9.03 -2.45 1.16
CA THR A 195 7.60 -2.09 1.31
C THR A 195 6.82 -3.21 2.02
N ASN A 196 7.05 -4.47 1.63
CA ASN A 196 6.42 -5.63 2.27
C ASN A 196 6.88 -5.83 3.72
N PHE A 197 8.16 -5.60 4.01
CA PHE A 197 8.71 -5.67 5.36
C PHE A 197 8.06 -4.63 6.28
N VAL A 198 7.93 -3.39 5.80
CA VAL A 198 7.24 -2.32 6.52
C VAL A 198 5.79 -2.71 6.82
N MET A 199 5.08 -3.28 5.85
CA MET A 199 3.70 -3.75 6.04
C MET A 199 3.61 -4.88 7.08
N ALA A 200 4.58 -5.80 7.09
CA ALA A 200 4.65 -6.87 8.08
C ALA A 200 4.91 -6.36 9.49
N CYS A 201 5.67 -5.26 9.63
CA CYS A 201 5.95 -4.62 10.93
C CYS A 201 4.69 -4.03 11.59
N ASN A 202 3.61 -3.80 10.83
CA ASN A 202 2.36 -3.27 11.37
C ASN A 202 1.75 -4.20 12.43
N ALA A 203 1.81 -5.52 12.23
CA ALA A 203 1.24 -6.50 13.15
C ALA A 203 1.90 -6.47 14.54
N PRO A 204 3.22 -6.69 14.70
CA PRO A 204 3.84 -6.70 16.02
C PRO A 204 3.73 -5.35 16.73
N VAL A 205 3.78 -4.23 16.00
CA VAL A 205 3.65 -2.91 16.63
C VAL A 205 2.21 -2.65 17.10
N LEU A 206 1.19 -3.11 16.36
CA LEU A 206 -0.21 -3.00 16.78
C LEU A 206 -0.59 -3.92 17.95
N TYR A 207 0.02 -5.11 18.06
CA TYR A 207 -0.33 -6.08 19.12
C TYR A 207 0.54 -5.96 20.37
N LYS A 208 1.82 -5.55 20.25
CA LYS A 208 2.75 -5.47 21.39
C LYS A 208 2.65 -4.15 22.16
N PHE A 209 2.19 -3.06 21.53
CA PHE A 209 1.96 -1.76 22.18
C PHE A 209 0.51 -1.54 22.66
N ARG A 210 -0.35 -2.57 22.55
CA ARG A 210 -1.74 -2.56 23.01
C ARG A 210 -1.94 -3.29 24.35
N LEU A 211 -0.86 -3.88 24.88
CA LEU A 211 -0.71 -4.42 26.24
C LEU A 211 0.16 -3.44 27.05
#